data_AF-A0A967HTJ9-F1
#
_entry.id   AF-A0A967HTJ9-F1
#
_cell.length_a   1.000
_cell.length_b   1.000
_cell.length_c   1.000
_cell.angle_alpha   90.00
_cell.angle_beta   90.00
_cell.angle_gamma   90.00
#
_symmetry.space_group_name_H-M   'P 1'
#
loop_
_entity.id
_entity.type
_entity.pdbx_description
1 polymer ?
#
loop_
_entity_poly.entity_id
_entity_poly.type
_entity_poly.pdbx_seq_one_letter_code
_entity_poly.pdbx_strand_id
1 'polypeptide(L)'
;MKKLVITIVVMVGLLVAASVFHADMTQLETYYNECITKKIVNCQRIASMDNHNNPCFNRLVKMRCCQAEFYRKHREELVREMIARNIGKKPHKIDYFLITKFKE
;
A
#
# COMPACT_ATOMS: atom_id res chain seq x y z
N MET A 1 -8.09 48.86 0.50
CA MET A 1 -7.10 48.18 -0.36
C MET A 1 -6.21 47.21 0.41
N LYS A 2 -5.47 47.62 1.45
CA LYS A 2 -4.56 46.72 2.21
C LYS A 2 -5.23 45.44 2.77
N LYS A 3 -6.44 45.54 3.33
CA LYS A 3 -7.20 44.37 3.84
C LYS A 3 -7.60 43.38 2.73
N LEU A 4 -8.00 43.87 1.55
CA LEU A 4 -8.34 43.02 0.39
C LEU A 4 -7.12 42.25 -0.12
N VAL A 5 -5.94 42.89 -0.19
CA VAL A 5 -4.71 42.24 -0.61
C VAL A 5 -4.30 41.14 0.37
N ILE A 6 -4.41 41.38 1.68
CA ILE A 6 -4.10 40.37 2.71
C ILE A 6 -5.04 39.16 2.60
N THR A 7 -6.35 39.39 2.43
CA THR A 7 -7.31 38.29 2.28
C THR A 7 -7.03 37.44 1.03
N ILE A 8 -6.72 38.07 -0.11
CA ILE A 8 -6.40 37.36 -1.35
C ILE A 8 -5.12 36.52 -1.19
N VAL A 9 -4.06 37.08 -0.57
CA VAL A 9 -2.80 36.35 -0.34
C VAL A 9 -3.00 35.15 0.57
N VAL A 10 -3.81 35.27 1.64
CA VAL A 10 -4.12 34.16 2.54
C VAL A 10 -4.92 33.06 1.83
N MET A 11 -5.90 33.43 1.01
CA MET A 11 -6.74 32.47 0.28
C MET A 11 -5.95 31.71 -0.79
N VAL A 12 -5.07 32.41 -1.53
CA VAL A 12 -4.15 31.79 -2.50
C VAL A 12 -3.14 30.88 -1.79
N GLY A 13 -2.60 31.31 -0.64
CA GLY A 13 -1.70 30.48 0.17
C GLY A 13 -2.35 29.17 0.65
N LEU A 14 -3.62 29.22 1.08
CA LEU A 14 -4.40 28.04 1.50
C LEU A 14 -4.64 27.06 0.34
N LEU A 15 -4.95 27.58 -0.86
CA LEU A 15 -5.18 26.74 -2.06
C LEU A 15 -3.90 26.02 -2.51
N VAL A 16 -2.75 26.70 -2.47
CA VAL A 16 -1.45 26.12 -2.83
C VAL A 16 -1.01 25.06 -1.81
N ALA A 17 -1.27 25.29 -0.51
CA ALA A 17 -0.98 24.28 0.50
C ALA A 17 -1.83 23.01 0.29
N ALA A 18 -3.14 23.16 0.05
CA ALA A 18 -4.04 22.03 -0.15
C ALA A 18 -3.66 21.15 -1.35
N SER A 19 -3.18 21.74 -2.45
CA SER A 19 -2.78 20.97 -3.64
C SER A 19 -1.51 20.14 -3.43
N VAL A 20 -0.55 20.64 -2.65
CA VAL A 20 0.67 19.91 -2.30
C VAL A 20 0.37 18.70 -1.42
N PHE A 21 -0.49 18.85 -0.42
CA PHE A 21 -0.89 17.73 0.44
C PHE A 21 -1.64 16.64 -0.33
N HIS A 22 -2.51 17.03 -1.27
CA HIS A 22 -3.24 16.06 -2.10
C HIS A 22 -2.29 15.27 -3.01
N ALA A 23 -1.31 15.94 -3.62
CA ALA A 23 -0.33 15.28 -4.48
C ALA A 23 0.53 14.26 -3.72
N ASP A 24 0.96 14.58 -2.49
CA ASP A 24 1.77 13.66 -1.67
C ASP A 24 0.98 12.42 -1.25
N MET A 25 -0.30 12.58 -0.88
CA MET A 25 -1.17 11.44 -0.55
C MET A 25 -1.39 10.52 -1.76
N THR A 26 -1.67 11.08 -2.94
CA THR A 26 -1.86 10.28 -4.17
C THR A 26 -0.59 9.51 -4.54
N GLN A 27 0.58 10.12 -4.38
CA GLN A 27 1.86 9.44 -4.60
C GLN A 27 2.10 8.31 -3.60
N LEU A 28 1.77 8.52 -2.33
CA LEU A 28 1.92 7.50 -1.29
C LEU A 28 0.97 6.32 -1.51
N GLU A 29 -0.28 6.61 -1.87
CA GLU A 29 -1.29 5.61 -2.22
C GLU A 29 -0.83 4.75 -3.41
N THR A 30 -0.35 5.41 -4.47
CA THR A 30 0.19 4.74 -5.66
C THR A 30 1.36 3.83 -5.29
N TYR A 31 2.30 4.34 -4.49
CA TYR A 31 3.46 3.58 -4.02
C TYR A 31 3.05 2.32 -3.24
N TYR A 32 2.06 2.43 -2.35
CA TYR A 32 1.56 1.28 -1.61
C TYR A 32 0.84 0.26 -2.49
N ASN A 33 0.06 0.70 -3.48
CA ASN A 33 -0.56 -0.18 -4.46
C ASN A 33 0.48 -0.97 -5.28
N GLU A 34 1.58 -0.32 -5.67
CA GLU A 34 2.70 -1.01 -6.33
C GLU A 34 3.36 -2.04 -5.41
N CYS A 35 3.57 -1.72 -4.14
CA CYS A 35 4.13 -2.66 -3.17
C CYS A 35 3.25 -3.91 -3.01
N ILE A 36 1.94 -3.73 -2.88
CA ILE A 36 0.97 -4.84 -2.80
C ILE A 36 1.00 -5.66 -4.09
N THR A 37 1.05 -5.01 -5.25
CA THR A 37 1.14 -5.70 -6.54
C THR A 37 2.40 -6.55 -6.66
N LYS A 38 3.55 -6.02 -6.25
CA LYS A 38 4.82 -6.79 -6.19
C LYS A 38 4.71 -7.99 -5.26
N LYS A 39 3.99 -7.88 -4.13
CA LYS A 39 3.77 -9.02 -3.24
C LYS A 39 2.85 -10.08 -3.82
N ILE A 40 1.78 -9.68 -4.49
CA ILE A 40 0.89 -10.62 -5.20
C ILE A 40 1.70 -11.38 -6.25
N VAL A 41 2.46 -10.68 -7.09
CA VAL A 41 3.30 -11.31 -8.13
C VAL A 41 4.29 -12.31 -7.52
N ASN A 42 4.96 -11.96 -6.41
CA ASN A 42 5.87 -12.89 -5.76
C ASN A 42 5.16 -14.13 -5.19
N CYS A 43 3.98 -13.94 -4.58
CA CYS A 43 3.17 -15.06 -4.09
C CYS A 43 2.75 -15.99 -5.24
N GLN A 44 2.29 -15.42 -6.36
CA GLN A 44 1.91 -16.18 -7.55
C GLN A 44 3.08 -16.92 -8.17
N ARG A 45 4.26 -16.29 -8.23
CA ARG A 45 5.48 -16.93 -8.74
C ARG A 45 5.85 -18.16 -7.93
N ILE A 46 5.74 -18.11 -6.60
CA ILE A 46 5.97 -19.29 -5.75
C ILE A 46 4.86 -20.33 -5.97
N ALA A 47 3.62 -19.89 -6.12
CA ALA A 47 2.49 -20.79 -6.36
C ALA A 47 2.53 -21.49 -7.73
N SER A 48 3.17 -20.89 -8.74
CA SER A 48 3.34 -21.47 -10.07
C SER A 48 4.57 -22.38 -10.17
N MET A 49 5.41 -22.46 -9.13
CA MET A 49 6.53 -23.40 -9.11
C MET A 49 5.99 -24.80 -8.90
N ASP A 50 6.39 -25.71 -9.78
CA ASP A 50 6.00 -27.10 -9.69
C ASP A 50 6.99 -27.89 -8.82
N ASN A 51 6.47 -28.57 -7.80
CA ASN A 51 7.25 -29.48 -6.96
C ASN A 51 6.33 -30.53 -6.32
N HIS A 52 5.86 -31.44 -7.15
CA HIS A 52 4.85 -32.46 -6.84
C HIS A 52 5.18 -33.36 -5.63
N ASN A 53 6.45 -33.45 -5.21
CA ASN A 53 6.89 -34.47 -4.25
C ASN A 53 7.24 -33.94 -2.84
N ASN A 54 7.00 -32.66 -2.55
CA ASN A 54 7.31 -32.09 -1.23
C ASN A 54 6.05 -31.57 -0.52
N PRO A 55 5.53 -32.28 0.51
CA PRO A 55 4.35 -31.86 1.27
C PRO A 55 4.47 -30.47 1.91
N CYS A 56 5.68 -30.11 2.38
CA CYS A 56 5.93 -28.78 2.93
C CYS A 56 5.86 -27.70 1.85
N PHE A 57 6.31 -28.01 0.63
CA PHE A 57 6.19 -27.10 -0.51
C PHE A 57 4.73 -26.94 -0.94
N ASN A 58 3.95 -28.01 -0.98
CA ASN A 58 2.51 -27.94 -1.27
C ASN A 58 1.78 -27.04 -0.27
N ARG A 59 2.13 -27.13 1.03
CA ARG A 59 1.59 -26.24 2.06
C ARG A 59 2.01 -24.79 1.84
N LEU A 60 3.27 -24.55 1.46
CA LEU A 60 3.78 -23.21 1.13
C LEU A 60 3.02 -22.62 -0.07
N VAL A 61 2.85 -23.38 -1.15
CA VAL A 61 2.08 -22.96 -2.34
C VAL A 61 0.67 -22.57 -1.95
N LYS A 62 -0.06 -23.42 -1.21
CA LYS A 62 -1.41 -23.12 -0.75
C LYS A 62 -1.46 -21.82 0.07
N MET A 63 -0.53 -21.65 1.01
CA MET A 63 -0.42 -20.43 1.82
C MET A 63 -0.17 -19.20 0.94
N ARG A 64 0.70 -19.29 -0.07
CA ARG A 64 0.98 -18.18 -0.99
C ARG A 64 -0.22 -17.84 -1.89
N CYS A 65 -0.99 -18.83 -2.33
CA CYS A 65 -2.26 -18.60 -3.03
C CYS A 65 -3.23 -17.80 -2.16
N CYS A 66 -3.49 -18.26 -0.93
CA CYS A 66 -4.37 -17.56 0.01
C CYS A 66 -3.88 -16.14 0.30
N GLN A 67 -2.56 -15.96 0.44
CA GLN A 67 -1.96 -14.64 0.67
C GLN A 67 -2.15 -13.69 -0.52
N ALA A 68 -1.99 -14.18 -1.76
CA ALA A 68 -2.25 -13.40 -2.96
C ALA A 68 -3.72 -13.00 -3.08
N GLU A 69 -4.65 -13.91 -2.79
CA GLU A 69 -6.09 -13.65 -2.79
C GLU A 69 -6.48 -12.63 -1.72
N PHE A 70 -5.96 -12.77 -0.50
CA PHE A 70 -6.16 -11.81 0.58
C PHE A 70 -5.73 -10.40 0.17
N TYR A 71 -4.51 -10.25 -0.37
CA TYR A 71 -4.01 -8.95 -0.83
C TYR A 71 -4.79 -8.35 -1.99
N ARG A 72 -5.42 -9.17 -2.85
CA ARG A 72 -6.32 -8.67 -3.89
C ARG A 72 -7.63 -8.17 -3.30
N LYS A 73 -8.26 -8.98 -2.46
CA LYS A 73 -9.57 -8.71 -1.89
C LYS A 73 -9.56 -7.50 -0.95
N HIS A 74 -8.51 -7.34 -0.16
CA HIS A 74 -8.40 -6.30 0.86
C HIS A 74 -7.50 -5.13 0.45
N ARG A 75 -7.18 -4.99 -0.84
CA ARG A 75 -6.20 -4.00 -1.33
C ARG A 75 -6.48 -2.59 -0.83
N GLU A 76 -7.69 -2.09 -1.05
CA GLU A 76 -8.07 -0.72 -0.67
C GLU A 76 -8.00 -0.50 0.84
N GLU A 77 -8.48 -1.47 1.62
CA GLU A 77 -8.42 -1.45 3.07
C GLU A 77 -6.98 -1.40 3.58
N LEU A 78 -6.12 -2.27 3.06
CA LEU A 78 -4.70 -2.32 3.41
C LEU A 78 -4.01 -0.99 3.10
N VAL A 79 -4.28 -0.38 1.94
CA VAL A 79 -3.70 0.91 1.56
C VAL A 79 -4.18 2.03 2.49
N ARG A 80 -5.50 2.11 2.75
CA ARG A 80 -6.06 3.07 3.71
C ARG A 80 -5.44 2.93 5.09
N GLU A 81 -5.29 1.71 5.59
CA GLU A 81 -4.64 1.46 6.88
C GLU A 81 -3.16 1.85 6.89
N MET A 82 -2.41 1.58 5.81
CA MET A 82 -0.99 1.98 5.72
C MET A 82 -0.83 3.50 5.74
N ILE A 83 -1.73 4.23 5.08
CA ILE A 83 -1.76 5.70 5.11
C ILE A 83 -2.13 6.19 6.51
N ALA A 84 -3.21 5.67 7.09
CA ALA A 84 -3.68 6.08 8.42
C ALA A 84 -2.64 5.83 9.53
N ARG A 85 -1.87 4.75 9.41
CA ARG A 85 -0.79 4.40 10.35
C ARG A 85 0.56 5.06 10.03
N ASN A 86 0.66 5.82 8.95
CA ASN A 86 1.89 6.45 8.47
C ASN A 86 3.09 5.49 8.46
N ILE A 87 2.96 4.33 7.81
CA ILE A 87 3.99 3.27 7.80
C ILE A 87 5.30 3.76 7.15
N GLY A 88 5.21 4.77 6.28
CA GLY A 88 6.31 5.29 5.48
C GLY A 88 6.68 4.39 4.30
N LYS A 89 7.77 4.71 3.61
CA LYS A 89 8.19 4.04 2.35
C LYS A 89 9.30 2.98 2.54
N LYS A 90 9.59 2.57 3.79
CA LYS A 90 10.62 1.54 4.06
C LYS A 90 10.08 0.14 3.73
N PRO A 91 10.69 -0.63 2.80
CA PRO A 91 10.12 -1.91 2.34
C PRO A 91 9.83 -2.91 3.47
N HIS A 92 10.74 -3.05 4.44
CA HIS A 92 10.55 -3.99 5.55
C HIS A 92 9.36 -3.64 6.45
N LYS A 93 8.99 -2.35 6.57
CA LYS A 93 7.83 -1.95 7.37
C LYS A 93 6.52 -2.34 6.69
N ILE A 94 6.48 -2.17 5.37
CA ILE A 94 5.34 -2.55 4.53
C ILE A 94 5.19 -4.07 4.55
N ASP A 95 6.30 -4.80 4.38
CA ASP A 95 6.30 -6.26 4.45
C ASP A 95 5.81 -6.78 5.79
N TYR A 96 6.32 -6.20 6.89
CA TYR A 96 5.88 -6.54 8.24
C TYR A 96 4.39 -6.31 8.42
N PHE A 97 3.88 -5.15 7.99
CA PHE A 97 2.46 -4.83 8.06
C PHE A 97 1.60 -5.84 7.29
N LEU A 98 1.92 -6.08 6.02
CA LEU A 98 1.14 -6.98 5.16
C LEU A 98 1.15 -8.43 5.67
N ILE A 99 2.30 -8.91 6.15
CA ILE A 99 2.43 -10.24 6.76
C ILE A 99 1.61 -10.34 8.04
N THR A 100 1.63 -9.29 8.88
CA THR A 100 0.85 -9.26 10.12
C THR A 100 -0.64 -9.31 9.81
N LYS A 101 -1.12 -8.49 8.87
CA LYS A 101 -2.52 -8.46 8.45
C LYS A 101 -3.04 -9.77 7.85
N PHE A 102 -2.18 -10.53 7.19
CA PHE A 102 -2.55 -11.85 6.68
C PHE A 102 -2.65 -12.93 7.77
N LYS A 103 -2.01 -12.72 8.93
CA LYS A 103 -1.97 -13.68 10.04
C LYS A 103 -3.04 -13.43 11.11
N GLU A 104 -3.64 -12.24 11.11
CA GLU A 104 -4.83 -11.88 11.91
C GLU A 104 -6.03 -12.72 11.45
#